data_AF-A0A527VM96-F1
#
_entry.id   AF-A0A527VM96-F1
#
_cell.length_a   1.000
_cell.length_b   1.000
_cell.length_c   1.000
_cell.angle_alpha   90.00
_cell.angle_beta   90.00
_cell.angle_gamma   90.00
#
_symmetry.space_group_name_H-M   'P 1'
#
loop_
_entity.id
_entity.type
_entity.pdbx_description
1 polymer ?
#
loop_
_entity_poly.entity_id
_entity_poly.type
_entity_poly.pdbx_seq_one_letter_code
_entity_poly.pdbx_strand_id
1 'polypeptide(L)' 'MALFLAGLRSVDDEIIKAAAIDGAGPLRTYASVVLPIMRPVFLSSFIILAHLAIKSFDLVVALTGGGPGYATDMPATF' A
#
# COMPACT_ATOMS: atom_id res chain seq x y z
N MET A 1 -6.18 -0.32 1.49
CA MET A 1 -5.72 -1.03 2.72
C MET A 1 -5.61 -2.55 2.59
N ALA A 2 -6.53 -3.25 1.92
CA ALA A 2 -6.54 -4.72 1.90
C ALA A 2 -5.22 -5.38 1.43
N LEU A 3 -4.54 -4.80 0.43
CA LEU A 3 -3.27 -5.31 -0.09
C LEU A 3 -2.14 -5.34 0.95
N PHE A 4 -2.06 -4.31 1.81
CA PHE A 4 -1.08 -4.25 2.89
C PHE A 4 -1.35 -5.28 3.97
N LEU A 5 -2.62 -5.46 4.34
CA LEU A 5 -3.03 -6.47 5.32
C LEU A 5 -2.77 -7.89 4.79
N ALA A 6 -3.07 -8.13 3.51
CA ALA A 6 -2.76 -9.39 2.83
C ALA A 6 -1.24 -9.65 2.76
N GLY A 7 -0.46 -8.60 2.48
CA GLY A 7 1.01 -8.67 2.49
C GLY A 7 1.57 -9.00 3.87
N LEU A 8 1.10 -8.34 4.92
CA LEU A 8 1.49 -8.65 6.29
C LEU A 8 1.10 -10.06 6.70
N ARG A 9 -0.08 -10.53 6.27
CA ARG A 9 -0.54 -11.90 6.52
C ARG A 9 0.23 -12.95 5.71
N SER A 10 0.90 -12.55 4.63
CA SER A 10 1.79 -13.41 3.86
C SER A 10 3.18 -13.58 4.49
N VAL A 11 3.53 -12.72 5.46
CA VAL A 11 4.74 -12.88 6.25
C VAL A 11 4.50 -14.02 7.24
N ASP A 12 5.30 -15.07 7.14
CA ASP A 12 5.21 -16.22 8.04
C ASP A 12 5.74 -15.87 9.43
N ASP A 13 4.97 -16.22 10.47
CA ASP A 13 5.36 -16.07 11.88
C ASP A 13 6.62 -16.88 12.21
N GLU A 14 6.92 -17.96 11.49
CA GLU A 14 8.16 -18.72 11.64
C GLU A 14 9.39 -17.90 11.30
N ILE A 15 9.32 -17.02 10.29
CA ILE A 15 10.43 -16.14 9.91
C ILE A 15 10.68 -15.10 11.02
N ILE A 16 9.61 -14.60 11.65
CA ILE A 16 9.72 -13.67 12.78
C ILE A 16 10.32 -14.36 14.01
N LYS A 17 9.92 -15.62 14.29
CA LYS A 17 10.49 -16.43 15.36
C LYS A 17 11.97 -16.77 15.12
N ALA A 18 12.34 -17.09 13.88
CA ALA A 18 13.74 -17.32 13.50
C ALA A 18 14.60 -16.06 13.73
N ALA A 19 14.11 -14.89 13.33
CA ALA A 19 14.79 -13.61 13.59
C ALA A 19 14.94 -13.32 15.09
N ALA A 20 13.95 -13.71 15.91
CA ALA A 20 14.05 -13.59 17.36
C ALA A 20 15.08 -14.55 17.97
N ILE A 21 15.20 -15.77 17.45
CA ILE A 21 16.22 -16.76 17.84
C ILE A 21 17.63 -16.26 17.47
N ASP A 22 17.78 -15.61 16.31
CA ASP A 22 19.02 -14.96 15.86
C ASP A 22 19.40 -13.70 16.67
N GLY A 23 18.61 -13.33 17.69
CA GLY A 23 18.87 -12.15 18.52
C GLY A 23 18.63 -10.82 17.79
N ALA A 24 17.91 -10.83 16.65
CA ALA A 24 17.52 -9.59 15.99
C ALA A 24 16.47 -8.88 16.83
N GLY A 25 16.84 -7.71 17.37
CA GLY A 25 15.90 -6.84 18.09
C GLY A 25 14.75 -6.37 17.18
N PRO A 26 13.62 -5.90 17.75
CA PRO A 26 12.39 -5.61 17.03
C PRO A 26 12.58 -4.64 15.86
N LEU A 27 13.38 -3.59 16.02
CA LEU A 27 13.70 -2.63 14.95
C LEU A 27 14.46 -3.28 13.78
N ARG A 28 15.38 -4.21 14.08
CA ARG A 28 16.17 -4.92 13.06
C ARG A 28 15.29 -5.91 12.31
N THR A 29 14.38 -6.59 13.01
CA THR A 29 13.40 -7.50 12.40
C THR A 29 12.46 -6.74 11.45
N TYR A 30 11.94 -5.58 11.86
CA TYR A 30 11.10 -4.77 10.97
C TYR A 30 11.85 -4.29 9.72
N ALA A 31 13.05 -3.73 9.88
CA ALA A 31 13.80 -3.15 8.76
C ALA A 31 14.44 -4.20 7.84
N SER A 32 14.92 -5.31 8.39
CA SER A 32 15.75 -6.30 7.67
C SER A 32 14.98 -7.54 7.22
N VAL A 33 13.80 -7.80 7.78
CA VAL A 33 12.98 -8.98 7.45
C VAL A 33 11.65 -8.53 6.87
N VAL A 34 10.86 -7.79 7.64
CA VAL A 34 9.49 -7.42 7.24
C VAL A 34 9.50 -6.47 6.03
N LEU A 35 10.29 -5.40 6.08
CA LEU A 35 10.37 -4.42 5.00
C LEU A 35 10.77 -5.04 3.64
N PRO A 36 11.86 -5.84 3.53
CA PRO A 36 12.23 -6.47 2.27
C PRO A 36 11.22 -7.49 1.77
N ILE A 37 10.57 -8.27 2.64
CA ILE A 37 9.51 -9.22 2.25
C ILE A 37 8.28 -8.47 1.71
N MET A 38 7.96 -7.31 2.27
CA MET A 38 6.82 -6.49 1.87
C MET A 38 7.07 -5.65 0.59
N ARG A 39 8.33 -5.51 0.13
CA ARG A 39 8.67 -4.75 -1.09
C ARG A 39 7.82 -5.08 -2.32
N PRO A 40 7.64 -6.35 -2.72
CA PRO A 40 6.82 -6.69 -3.89
C PRO A 40 5.34 -6.27 -3.72
N VAL A 41 4.79 -6.38 -2.51
CA VAL A 41 3.42 -5.96 -2.19
C VAL A 41 3.29 -4.43 -2.23
N PHE A 42 4.32 -3.73 -1.75
CA PHE A 42 4.39 -2.27 -1.84
C PHE A 42 4.39 -1.80 -3.28
N LEU A 43 5.21 -2.44 -4.13
CA LEU A 43 5.35 -2.08 -5.54
C LEU A 43 4.06 -2.32 -6.33
N SER A 44 3.40 -3.47 -6.11
CA SER A 44 2.12 -3.76 -6.75
C SER A 44 1.03 -2.78 -6.31
N SER A 45 0.93 -2.52 -5.01
CA SER A 45 -0.02 -1.55 -4.45
C SER A 45 0.22 -0.15 -5.01
N PHE A 46 1.48 0.26 -5.13
CA PHE A 46 1.86 1.56 -5.69
C PHE A 46 1.43 1.69 -7.16
N ILE A 47 1.69 0.68 -7.98
CA ILE A 47 1.31 0.69 -9.40
C ILE A 47 -0.21 0.77 -9.55
N ILE A 48 -0.96 -0.03 -8.78
CA ILE A 48 -2.42 -0.04 -8.82
C ILE A 48 -2.98 1.32 -8.40
N LEU A 49 -2.47 1.90 -7.31
CA LEU A 49 -2.91 3.20 -6.81
C LEU A 49 -2.53 4.33 -7.78
N ALA A 50 -1.33 4.30 -8.36
CA ALA A 50 -0.93 5.27 -9.37
C ALA A 50 -1.83 5.19 -10.61
N HIS A 51 -2.16 3.99 -11.06
CA HIS A 51 -3.09 3.79 -12.18
C HIS A 51 -4.50 4.30 -11.86
N LEU A 52 -5.00 4.03 -10.66
CA LEU A 52 -6.30 4.53 -10.18
C LEU A 52 -6.31 6.05 -10.07
N ALA A 53 -5.23 6.66 -9.57
CA ALA A 53 -5.11 8.11 -9.45
C ALA A 53 -5.14 8.79 -10.82
N ILE A 54 -4.44 8.25 -11.82
CA ILE A 54 -4.44 8.80 -13.18
C ILE A 54 -5.85 8.71 -13.80
N LYS A 55 -6.53 7.56 -13.67
CA LYS A 55 -7.91 7.41 -14.15
C LYS A 55 -8.90 8.32 -13.42
N SER A 56 -8.71 8.48 -12.13
CA SER A 56 -9.52 9.38 -11.30
C SER A 56 -9.34 10.84 -11.75
N PHE A 57 -8.12 11.26 -12.09
CA PHE A 57 -7.88 12.59 -12.65
C PHE A 57 -8.62 12.80 -13.98
N ASP A 58 -8.59 11.81 -14.88
CA ASP A 58 -9.30 11.85 -16.16
C ASP A 58 -10.83 11.93 -15.94
N LEU A 59 -11.37 11.14 -15.00
CA LEU A 59 -12.77 11.19 -14.59
C LEU A 59 -13.16 12.59 -14.05
N VAL A 60 -12.31 13.19 -13.21
CA VAL A 60 -12.54 14.54 -12.66
C VAL A 60 -12.57 15.58 -13.79
N VAL A 61 -11.62 15.53 -14.72
CA VAL A 61 -11.56 16.46 -15.87
C VAL A 61 -12.75 16.24 -16.81
N ALA A 62 -13.15 15.00 -17.08
CA ALA A 62 -14.28 14.69 -17.95
C ALA A 62 -15.63 15.12 -17.34
N LEU A 63 -15.82 14.94 -16.02
CA LEU A 63 -17.05 15.34 -15.34
C LEU A 63 -17.16 16.85 -15.09
N THR A 64 -16.04 17.58 -14.98
CA THR A 64 -16.04 18.99 -14.53
C THR A 64 -15.37 19.99 -15.47
N GLY A 65 -14.71 19.54 -16.55
CA GLY A 65 -13.98 20.41 -17.48
C GLY A 65 -12.83 21.19 -16.86
N GLY A 66 -12.44 20.89 -15.60
CA GLY A 66 -11.39 21.59 -14.86
C GLY A 66 -11.88 22.77 -13.97
N GLY A 67 -13.18 22.89 -13.69
CA GLY A 67 -13.73 23.98 -12.85
C GLY A 67 -13.47 23.83 -11.32
N PRO A 68 -13.30 24.93 -10.55
CA PRO A 68 -12.85 24.89 -9.16
C PRO A 68 -13.98 24.70 -8.14
N GLY A 69 -13.77 23.87 -7.12
CA GLY A 69 -14.58 23.84 -5.89
C GLY A 69 -15.03 22.45 -5.42
N TYR A 70 -15.95 22.43 -4.46
CA TYR A 70 -16.53 21.24 -3.81
C TYR A 70 -17.46 20.38 -4.72
N ALA A 71 -17.41 20.56 -6.05
CA ALA A 71 -18.15 19.73 -7.00
C ALA A 71 -17.46 18.39 -7.30
N THR A 72 -16.25 18.19 -6.76
CA THR A 72 -15.38 17.03 -6.99
C THR A 72 -15.39 16.05 -5.82
N ASP A 73 -16.52 15.86 -5.15
CA ASP A 73 -16.66 14.71 -4.25
C ASP A 73 -16.75 13.44 -5.09
N MET A 74 -15.67 12.67 -5.08
CA MET A 74 -15.63 11.39 -5.76
C MET A 74 -16.42 10.41 -4.89
N PRO A 75 -17.46 9.73 -5.42
CA PRO A 75 -18.26 8.77 -4.65
C PRO A 75 -17.48 7.52 -4.18
N ALA A 76 -16.16 7.50 -4.36
CA ALA A 76 -15.24 6.44 -3.99
C ALA A 76 -14.60 6.64 -2.59
N THR A 77 -15.26 7.37 -1.67
CA THR A 77 -14.85 7.46 -0.26
C THR A 77 -15.31 6.28 0.60
N PHE A 78 -15.54 5.11 0.01
CA PHE A 78 -15.89 3.87 0.73
C PHE A 78 -14.78 2.81 0.60
#